data_AF-A0A5R9G5M2-F1
#
_entry.id   AF-A0A5R9G5M2-F1
#
_cell.length_a   1.000
_cell.length_b   1.000
_cell.length_c   1.000
_cell.angle_alpha   90.00
_cell.angle_beta   90.00
_cell.angle_gamma   90.00
#
_symmetry.space_group_name_H-M   'P 1'
#
loop_
_entity.id
_entity.type
_entity.pdbx_description
1 polymer ?
#
loop_
_entity_poly.entity_id
_entity_poly.type
_entity_poly.pdbx_seq_one_letter_code
_entity_poly.pdbx_strand_id
1 'polypeptide(L)'
;MSRNPRIAILWHGDRESRNHATAKNNKFSKIFEEFQQYNIIAEPAVYNDEFVDEVQLQLSQVDGVLVWVNPIEGGRNRSILDEMLRDVASSGNFVSTHPYVILKMGTKEVLFQTREMEWGGDIHLYKNIQELREQLPVRLADGSSRVLKQNRGNGGNGVWRVEFVDGTGVQRTDPIIRVLHALRNSTEKEMLFSEFINQCEAYFAGTGLMIDQSFQSPLPDGMVRCYMTHNEVVGFGHQYVTALLRPQSGSEPLQPQPRIYHPESKPEFQSLKTKMESEWIPQLLQLLDIETKSLPIIWDADFLYGPKTSSGEDTYVLCEMNVSSVHPFPDSALPKLVKNAVAMITNSQK
;
A
#
# COMPACT_ATOMS: atom_id res chain seq x y z
N MET A 1 -23.29 24.47 -25.48
CA MET A 1 -23.29 23.02 -25.20
C MET A 1 -22.12 22.75 -24.27
N SER A 2 -22.34 22.16 -23.09
CA SER A 2 -21.25 21.81 -22.19
C SER A 2 -20.38 20.74 -22.84
N ARG A 3 -19.05 20.90 -22.80
CA ARG A 3 -18.10 19.86 -23.26
C ARG A 3 -18.28 18.61 -22.38
N ASN A 4 -18.28 17.42 -22.96
CA ASN A 4 -18.23 16.19 -22.17
C ASN A 4 -16.95 16.19 -21.32
N PRO A 5 -17.03 15.93 -20.00
CA PRO A 5 -15.83 15.81 -19.18
C PRO A 5 -14.95 14.67 -19.68
N ARG A 6 -13.63 14.85 -19.54
CA ARG A 6 -12.61 13.90 -19.99
C ARG A 6 -11.82 13.39 -18.79
N ILE A 7 -11.44 12.13 -18.81
CA ILE A 7 -10.56 11.55 -17.79
C ILE A 7 -9.44 10.75 -18.46
N ALA A 8 -8.20 10.95 -18.00
CA ALA A 8 -7.08 10.13 -18.43
C ALA A 8 -6.89 8.96 -17.45
N ILE A 9 -6.70 7.74 -17.97
CA ILE A 9 -6.26 6.59 -17.17
C ILE A 9 -4.77 6.42 -17.42
N LEU A 10 -3.96 6.71 -16.39
CA LEU A 10 -2.51 6.79 -16.45
C LEU A 10 -1.86 5.51 -15.93
N TRP A 11 -0.94 4.92 -16.70
CA TRP A 11 -0.10 3.82 -16.23
C TRP A 11 1.31 3.86 -16.82
N HIS A 12 2.24 3.13 -16.22
CA HIS A 12 3.63 3.08 -16.69
C HIS A 12 3.78 2.22 -17.96
N GLY A 13 4.58 2.68 -18.91
CA GLY A 13 4.95 1.93 -20.11
C GLY A 13 6.13 2.57 -20.85
N ASP A 14 6.36 2.15 -22.08
CA ASP A 14 7.38 2.69 -22.97
C ASP A 14 6.76 3.46 -24.16
N ARG A 15 7.62 3.93 -25.07
CA ARG A 15 7.20 4.70 -26.26
C ARG A 15 6.28 3.89 -27.17
N GLU A 16 6.59 2.62 -27.40
CA GLU A 16 5.77 1.71 -28.22
C GLU A 16 4.38 1.54 -27.59
N SER A 17 4.34 1.28 -26.28
CA SER A 17 3.10 1.18 -25.52
C SER A 17 2.27 2.46 -25.61
N ARG A 18 2.90 3.64 -25.52
CA ARG A 18 2.21 4.94 -25.66
C ARG A 18 1.60 5.11 -27.04
N ASN A 19 2.33 4.80 -28.10
CA ASN A 19 1.87 4.96 -29.48
C ASN A 19 0.71 4.02 -29.84
N HIS A 20 0.65 2.85 -29.22
CA HIS A 20 -0.36 1.83 -29.51
C HIS A 20 -1.47 1.74 -28.45
N ALA A 21 -1.43 2.54 -27.38
CA ALA A 21 -2.40 2.46 -26.31
C ALA A 21 -3.81 2.82 -26.79
N THR A 22 -4.76 1.95 -26.47
CA THR A 22 -6.20 2.16 -26.69
C THR A 22 -6.95 1.86 -25.40
N ALA A 23 -8.22 2.22 -25.35
CA ALA A 23 -9.11 1.85 -24.24
C ALA A 23 -9.26 0.32 -24.06
N LYS A 24 -8.93 -0.51 -25.06
CA LYS A 24 -9.26 -1.95 -25.08
C LYS A 24 -8.06 -2.89 -24.92
N ASN A 25 -6.84 -2.45 -25.23
CA ASN A 25 -5.65 -3.30 -25.26
C ASN A 25 -4.80 -3.22 -23.98
N ASN A 26 -5.44 -2.95 -22.84
CA ASN A 26 -4.74 -2.80 -21.56
C ASN A 26 -5.58 -3.41 -20.43
N LYS A 27 -4.94 -3.67 -19.28
CA LYS A 27 -5.57 -4.31 -18.12
C LYS A 27 -6.70 -3.51 -17.47
N PHE A 28 -6.84 -2.23 -17.79
CA PHE A 28 -7.88 -1.34 -17.28
C PHE A 28 -9.08 -1.21 -18.23
N SER A 29 -9.19 -2.04 -19.27
CA SER A 29 -10.27 -1.96 -20.28
C SER A 29 -11.68 -1.89 -19.69
N LYS A 30 -11.95 -2.67 -18.64
CA LYS A 30 -13.24 -2.63 -17.91
C LYS A 30 -13.54 -1.25 -17.32
N ILE A 31 -12.52 -0.50 -16.89
CA ILE A 31 -12.68 0.86 -16.36
C ILE A 31 -13.09 1.83 -17.48
N PHE A 32 -12.47 1.71 -18.65
CA PHE A 32 -12.89 2.48 -19.82
C PHE A 32 -14.32 2.16 -20.24
N GLU A 33 -14.72 0.89 -20.22
CA GLU A 33 -16.07 0.44 -20.54
C GLU A 33 -17.10 1.01 -19.55
N GLU A 34 -16.80 0.99 -18.25
CA GLU A 34 -17.69 1.53 -17.22
C GLU A 34 -17.89 3.05 -17.37
N PHE A 35 -16.85 3.83 -17.73
CA PHE A 35 -16.99 5.27 -17.98
C PHE A 35 -17.94 5.63 -19.13
N GLN A 36 -18.14 4.73 -20.10
CA GLN A 36 -19.07 4.96 -21.22
C GLN A 36 -20.52 5.11 -20.74
N GLN A 37 -20.86 4.55 -19.57
CA GLN A 37 -22.19 4.67 -18.97
C GLN A 37 -22.48 6.07 -18.42
N TYR A 38 -21.45 6.91 -18.23
CA TYR A 38 -21.54 8.23 -17.58
C TYR A 38 -21.33 9.41 -18.54
N ASN A 39 -21.30 9.18 -19.86
CA ASN A 39 -20.97 10.20 -20.88
C ASN A 39 -19.62 10.90 -20.63
N ILE A 40 -18.67 10.21 -19.99
CA ILE A 40 -17.30 10.68 -19.77
C ILE A 40 -16.41 10.11 -20.86
N ILE A 41 -15.55 10.95 -21.43
CA ILE A 41 -14.55 10.51 -22.41
C ILE A 41 -13.31 10.04 -21.63
N ALA A 42 -13.15 8.74 -21.49
CA ALA A 42 -11.94 8.14 -20.89
C ALA A 42 -10.88 7.87 -21.96
N GLU A 43 -9.66 8.35 -21.74
CA GLU A 43 -8.54 8.19 -22.67
C GLU A 43 -7.30 7.55 -22.01
N PRO A 44 -6.54 6.73 -22.75
CA PRO A 44 -5.32 6.14 -22.23
C PRO A 44 -4.20 7.18 -22.11
N ALA A 45 -3.44 7.13 -21.02
CA ALA A 45 -2.22 7.89 -20.85
C ALA A 45 -1.10 6.93 -20.39
N VAL A 46 -0.06 6.80 -21.22
CA VAL A 46 1.12 6.00 -20.87
C VAL A 46 2.21 6.94 -20.41
N TYR A 47 2.77 6.65 -19.23
CA TYR A 47 3.82 7.41 -18.55
C TYR A 47 5.18 6.73 -18.66
N ASN A 48 6.21 7.53 -18.90
CA ASN A 48 7.61 7.22 -18.66
C ASN A 48 8.35 8.53 -18.38
N ASP A 49 9.41 8.49 -17.56
CA ASP A 49 10.25 9.65 -17.28
C ASP A 49 10.82 10.27 -18.58
N GLU A 50 11.14 9.43 -19.58
CA GLU A 50 11.77 9.83 -20.84
C GLU A 50 10.91 10.77 -21.71
N PHE A 51 9.61 10.84 -21.45
CA PHE A 51 8.67 11.68 -22.20
C PHE A 51 7.61 12.33 -21.31
N VAL A 52 7.99 12.67 -20.07
CA VAL A 52 7.10 13.27 -19.07
C VAL A 52 6.42 14.55 -19.57
N ASP A 53 7.12 15.40 -20.34
CA ASP A 53 6.57 16.65 -20.86
C ASP A 53 5.35 16.42 -21.78
N GLU A 54 5.40 15.38 -22.62
CA GLU A 54 4.27 15.00 -23.48
C GLU A 54 3.08 14.46 -22.67
N VAL A 55 3.37 13.76 -21.58
CA VAL A 55 2.35 13.25 -20.66
C VAL A 55 1.70 14.42 -19.93
N GLN A 56 2.49 15.34 -19.39
CA GLN A 56 1.98 16.53 -18.71
C GLN A 56 1.09 17.37 -19.63
N LEU A 57 1.52 17.58 -20.88
CA LEU A 57 0.70 18.29 -21.87
C LEU A 57 -0.62 17.56 -22.10
N GLN A 58 -0.63 16.24 -22.25
CA GLN A 58 -1.86 15.45 -22.38
C GLN A 58 -2.77 15.63 -21.15
N LEU A 59 -2.22 15.45 -19.94
CA LEU A 59 -2.97 15.47 -18.69
C LEU A 59 -3.55 16.86 -18.38
N SER A 60 -2.94 17.94 -18.87
CA SER A 60 -3.49 19.30 -18.74
C SER A 60 -4.82 19.51 -19.50
N GLN A 61 -5.17 18.64 -20.45
CA GLN A 61 -6.32 18.80 -21.35
C GLN A 61 -7.59 18.01 -20.91
N VAL A 62 -7.48 17.24 -19.83
CA VAL A 62 -8.57 16.43 -19.26
C VAL A 62 -9.09 17.03 -17.96
N ASP A 63 -10.26 16.64 -17.49
CA ASP A 63 -10.83 17.15 -16.23
C ASP A 63 -10.31 16.37 -15.02
N GLY A 64 -9.85 15.13 -15.22
CA GLY A 64 -9.18 14.35 -14.19
C GLY A 64 -8.25 13.24 -14.70
N VAL A 65 -7.48 12.67 -13.77
CA VAL A 65 -6.48 11.64 -14.04
C VAL A 65 -6.62 10.53 -13.01
N LEU A 66 -6.83 9.28 -13.46
CA LEU A 66 -6.73 8.09 -12.63
C LEU A 66 -5.33 7.47 -12.74
N VAL A 67 -4.60 7.34 -11.63
CA VAL A 67 -3.17 7.00 -11.63
C VAL A 67 -2.90 5.57 -11.14
N TRP A 68 -2.41 4.71 -12.03
CA TRP A 68 -1.87 3.38 -11.74
C TRP A 68 -0.39 3.25 -12.12
N VAL A 69 0.47 3.88 -11.31
CA VAL A 69 1.93 3.72 -11.39
C VAL A 69 2.48 3.29 -10.03
N ASN A 70 3.34 2.28 -10.01
CA ASN A 70 3.92 1.77 -8.76
C ASN A 70 4.83 2.82 -8.09
N PRO A 71 4.99 2.80 -6.75
CA PRO A 71 5.95 3.66 -6.06
C PRO A 71 7.41 3.48 -6.50
N ILE A 72 7.75 2.26 -6.93
CA ILE A 72 9.06 1.89 -7.46
C ILE A 72 8.83 1.03 -8.71
N GLU A 73 9.45 1.40 -9.82
CA GLU A 73 9.34 0.71 -11.12
C GLU A 73 10.72 0.70 -11.79
N GLY A 74 11.23 -0.48 -12.18
CA GLY A 74 12.54 -0.60 -12.85
C GLY A 74 13.73 -0.02 -12.07
N GLY A 75 13.65 0.04 -10.73
CA GLY A 75 14.68 0.64 -9.87
C GLY A 75 14.60 2.16 -9.76
N ARG A 76 13.62 2.80 -10.40
CA ARG A 76 13.36 4.24 -10.31
C ARG A 76 12.24 4.51 -9.31
N ASN A 77 12.32 5.66 -8.64
CA ASN A 77 11.27 6.15 -7.76
C ASN A 77 10.28 7.04 -8.52
N ARG A 78 9.26 7.53 -7.81
CA ARG A 78 8.21 8.38 -8.38
C ARG A 78 8.52 9.88 -8.39
N SER A 79 9.75 10.35 -8.14
CA SER A 79 10.03 11.78 -7.98
C SER A 79 9.57 12.63 -9.18
N ILE A 80 9.87 12.21 -10.41
CA ILE A 80 9.48 12.90 -11.66
C ILE A 80 7.96 12.85 -11.85
N LEU A 81 7.35 11.68 -11.68
CA LEU A 81 5.90 11.50 -11.77
C LEU A 81 5.15 12.38 -10.75
N ASP A 82 5.62 12.40 -9.51
CA ASP A 82 4.98 13.13 -8.43
C ASP A 82 5.08 14.64 -8.61
N GLU A 83 6.16 15.13 -9.23
CA GLU A 83 6.29 16.53 -9.62
C GLU A 83 5.27 16.90 -10.69
N MET A 84 5.23 16.16 -11.79
CA MET A 84 4.27 16.37 -12.86
C MET A 84 2.81 16.29 -12.36
N LEU A 85 2.48 15.32 -11.50
CA LEU A 85 1.13 15.18 -10.95
C LEU A 85 0.75 16.31 -10.00
N ARG A 86 1.72 16.89 -9.27
CA ARG A 86 1.47 18.10 -8.47
C ARG A 86 1.15 19.29 -9.37
N ASP A 87 1.87 19.46 -10.47
CA ASP A 87 1.63 20.54 -11.42
C ASP A 87 0.26 20.41 -12.08
N VAL A 88 -0.11 19.21 -12.53
CA VAL A 88 -1.43 18.90 -13.06
C VAL A 88 -2.53 19.20 -12.04
N ALA A 89 -2.36 18.77 -10.79
CA ALA A 89 -3.32 19.07 -9.73
C ALA A 89 -3.43 20.57 -9.42
N SER A 90 -2.30 21.29 -9.41
CA SER A 90 -2.26 22.74 -9.17
C SER A 90 -2.94 23.57 -10.27
N SER A 91 -3.05 22.99 -11.48
CA SER A 91 -3.75 23.58 -12.62
C SER A 91 -5.27 23.37 -12.57
N GLY A 92 -5.77 22.69 -11.52
CA GLY A 92 -7.20 22.45 -11.27
C GLY A 92 -7.72 21.11 -11.76
N ASN A 93 -6.88 20.29 -12.41
CA ASN A 93 -7.26 18.94 -12.84
C ASN A 93 -7.35 18.00 -11.63
N PHE A 94 -8.37 17.15 -11.59
CA PHE A 94 -8.48 16.14 -10.53
C PHE A 94 -7.38 15.07 -10.70
N VAL A 95 -6.69 14.70 -9.63
CA VAL A 95 -5.72 13.58 -9.63
C VAL A 95 -6.18 12.55 -8.60
N SER A 96 -6.50 11.33 -9.05
CA SER A 96 -7.14 10.28 -8.24
C SER A 96 -6.34 9.85 -7.03
N THR A 97 -5.04 10.11 -7.04
CA THR A 97 -4.13 9.79 -5.97
C THR A 97 -3.09 10.90 -5.88
N HIS A 98 -3.46 11.99 -5.18
CA HIS A 98 -2.59 13.15 -5.08
C HIS A 98 -1.26 12.81 -4.36
N PRO A 99 -0.09 13.23 -4.87
CA PRO A 99 1.20 12.89 -4.25
C PRO A 99 1.28 13.21 -2.75
N TYR A 100 0.72 14.34 -2.28
CA TYR A 100 0.67 14.67 -0.84
C TYR A 100 -0.09 13.64 0.01
N VAL A 101 -1.14 13.03 -0.52
CA VAL A 101 -1.91 12.00 0.20
C VAL A 101 -1.11 10.71 0.25
N ILE A 102 -0.40 10.36 -0.82
CA ILE A 102 0.52 9.21 -0.84
C ILE A 102 1.60 9.36 0.22
N LEU A 103 2.16 10.57 0.40
CA LEU A 103 3.18 10.81 1.44
C LEU A 103 2.64 10.61 2.86
N LYS A 104 1.38 10.97 3.10
CA LYS A 104 0.74 10.88 4.42
C LYS A 104 0.31 9.44 4.78
N MET A 105 -0.27 8.70 3.84
CA MET A 105 -0.87 7.38 4.16
C MET A 105 -0.32 6.19 3.36
N GLY A 106 0.47 6.41 2.31
CA GLY A 106 1.02 5.34 1.45
C GLY A 106 2.41 4.84 1.85
N THR A 107 3.00 5.38 2.92
CA THR A 107 4.32 4.99 3.44
C THR A 107 4.16 4.07 4.64
N LYS A 108 5.20 3.31 5.01
CA LYS A 108 5.13 2.45 6.21
C LYS A 108 5.12 3.24 7.52
N GLU A 109 5.53 4.51 7.51
CA GLU A 109 5.38 5.43 8.63
C GLU A 109 3.92 5.60 9.09
N VAL A 110 2.94 5.41 8.20
CA VAL A 110 1.50 5.46 8.57
C VAL A 110 1.16 4.48 9.69
N LEU A 111 1.85 3.35 9.76
CA LEU A 111 1.67 2.34 10.81
C LEU A 111 2.09 2.91 12.17
N PHE A 112 3.22 3.63 12.23
CA PHE A 112 3.68 4.28 13.45
C PHE A 112 2.76 5.44 13.84
N GLN A 113 2.33 6.25 12.88
CA GLN A 113 1.43 7.38 13.14
C GLN A 113 0.10 6.89 13.72
N THR A 114 -0.45 5.81 13.17
CA THR A 114 -1.76 5.24 13.56
C THR A 114 -1.68 4.15 14.65
N ARG A 115 -0.52 3.97 15.30
CA ARG A 115 -0.30 2.86 16.25
C ARG A 115 -1.21 2.87 17.48
N GLU A 116 -1.75 4.03 17.85
CA GLU A 116 -2.67 4.19 18.98
C GLU A 116 -4.14 3.96 18.59
N MET A 117 -4.43 3.74 17.30
CA MET A 117 -5.76 3.34 16.83
C MET A 117 -6.04 1.87 17.18
N GLU A 118 -7.30 1.45 17.12
CA GLU A 118 -7.69 0.07 17.47
C GLU A 118 -6.97 -1.00 16.64
N TRP A 119 -6.71 -0.74 15.35
CA TRP A 119 -5.94 -1.66 14.49
C TRP A 119 -4.42 -1.63 14.74
N GLY A 120 -3.98 -0.74 15.64
CA GLY A 120 -2.59 -0.41 15.88
C GLY A 120 -1.91 -1.43 16.78
N GLY A 121 -0.85 -1.01 17.44
CA GLY A 121 -0.13 -1.89 18.35
C GLY A 121 1.29 -1.43 18.60
N ASP A 122 2.11 -2.35 19.07
CA ASP A 122 3.50 -2.09 19.41
C ASP A 122 4.34 -1.87 18.15
N ILE A 123 4.42 -0.62 17.71
CA ILE A 123 5.11 -0.16 16.51
C ILE A 123 6.12 0.91 16.92
N HIS A 124 7.35 0.76 16.44
CA HIS A 124 8.45 1.68 16.72
C HIS A 124 9.07 2.20 15.43
N LEU A 125 9.58 3.42 15.47
CA LEU A 125 10.14 4.14 14.34
C LEU A 125 11.63 4.39 14.55
N TYR A 126 12.44 4.02 13.55
CA TYR A 126 13.84 4.35 13.46
C TYR A 126 14.04 5.38 12.35
N LYS A 127 14.50 6.58 12.71
CA LYS A 127 14.73 7.68 11.77
C LYS A 127 16.08 7.60 11.07
N ASN A 128 17.03 6.86 11.65
CA ASN A 128 18.36 6.69 11.11
C ASN A 128 18.94 5.33 11.54
N ILE A 129 20.05 4.95 10.91
CA ILE A 129 20.70 3.66 11.17
C ILE A 129 21.24 3.54 12.62
N GLN A 130 21.59 4.65 13.26
CA GLN A 130 22.10 4.64 14.63
C GLN A 130 20.99 4.30 15.62
N GLU A 131 19.80 4.88 15.46
CA GLU A 131 18.61 4.51 16.23
C GLU A 131 18.30 3.02 16.06
N LEU A 132 18.36 2.49 14.82
CA LEU A 132 18.15 1.07 14.57
C LEU A 132 19.16 0.20 15.33
N ARG A 133 20.45 0.56 15.26
CA ARG A 133 21.54 -0.16 15.92
C ARG A 133 21.39 -0.18 17.44
N GLU A 134 20.98 0.94 18.04
CA GLU A 134 20.89 1.10 19.49
C GLU A 134 19.60 0.49 20.07
N GLN A 135 18.48 0.63 19.36
CA GLN A 135 17.17 0.38 19.93
C GLN A 135 16.61 -1.00 19.54
N LEU A 136 16.91 -1.53 18.34
CA LEU A 136 16.42 -2.84 17.92
C LEU A 136 16.80 -3.99 18.89
N PRO A 137 18.00 -4.05 19.48
CA PRO A 137 18.33 -5.08 20.47
C PRO A 137 17.42 -5.07 21.70
N VAL A 138 17.01 -3.88 22.16
CA VAL A 138 16.05 -3.73 23.27
C VAL A 138 14.67 -4.23 22.85
N ARG A 139 14.28 -3.96 21.60
CA ARG A 139 13.00 -4.39 21.03
C ARG A 139 12.89 -5.90 20.82
N LEU A 140 14.02 -6.59 20.72
CA LEU A 140 14.11 -8.05 20.58
C LEU A 140 14.32 -8.76 21.93
N ALA A 141 14.49 -8.02 23.04
CA ALA A 141 14.96 -8.57 24.30
C ALA A 141 13.99 -9.53 24.99
N ASP A 142 12.70 -9.46 24.69
CA ASP A 142 11.68 -10.38 25.20
C ASP A 142 11.63 -11.72 24.45
N GLY A 143 12.47 -11.89 23.42
CA GLY A 143 12.54 -13.09 22.58
C GLY A 143 11.47 -13.14 21.49
N SER A 144 10.61 -12.14 21.38
CA SER A 144 9.60 -12.07 20.32
C SER A 144 10.24 -11.71 18.97
N SER A 145 9.66 -12.25 17.90
CA SER A 145 9.99 -11.83 16.53
C SER A 145 9.45 -10.43 16.26
N ARG A 146 10.28 -9.57 15.66
CA ARG A 146 9.88 -8.26 15.12
C ARG A 146 9.83 -8.30 13.60
N VAL A 147 8.92 -7.55 13.00
CA VAL A 147 8.85 -7.32 11.55
C VAL A 147 9.30 -5.90 11.25
N LEU A 148 10.48 -5.76 10.65
CA LEU A 148 11.00 -4.49 10.17
C LEU A 148 10.48 -4.20 8.78
N LYS A 149 10.18 -2.93 8.48
CA LYS A 149 9.72 -2.49 7.16
C LYS A 149 10.41 -1.18 6.79
N GLN A 150 11.06 -1.14 5.63
CA GLN A 150 11.51 0.12 5.03
C GLN A 150 10.32 1.02 4.68
N ASN A 151 10.50 2.34 4.73
CA ASN A 151 9.39 3.29 4.58
C ASN A 151 8.67 3.17 3.22
N ARG A 152 9.45 2.95 2.17
CA ARG A 152 8.99 2.89 0.78
C ARG A 152 9.48 1.61 0.14
N GLY A 153 8.55 0.79 -0.31
CA GLY A 153 8.84 -0.48 -0.96
C GLY A 153 7.55 -1.13 -1.43
N ASN A 154 7.70 -2.13 -2.30
CA ASN A 154 6.62 -2.98 -2.77
C ASN A 154 7.08 -4.44 -2.80
N GLY A 155 6.12 -5.37 -2.84
CA GLY A 155 6.40 -6.80 -3.04
C GLY A 155 7.30 -7.45 -1.97
N GLY A 156 7.25 -6.99 -0.72
CA GLY A 156 8.07 -7.52 0.38
C GLY A 156 9.52 -7.01 0.41
N ASN A 157 9.93 -6.16 -0.53
CA ASN A 157 11.25 -5.56 -0.51
C ASN A 157 11.43 -4.71 0.77
N GLY A 158 12.55 -4.88 1.47
CA GLY A 158 12.84 -4.27 2.76
C GLY A 158 11.87 -4.60 3.90
N VAL A 159 11.14 -5.72 3.83
CA VAL A 159 10.32 -6.24 4.93
C VAL A 159 10.96 -7.49 5.52
N TRP A 160 11.39 -7.44 6.78
CA TRP A 160 12.21 -8.48 7.41
C TRP A 160 11.56 -8.98 8.69
N ARG A 161 11.50 -10.30 8.91
CA ARG A 161 11.29 -10.88 10.24
C ARG A 161 12.64 -11.07 10.90
N VAL A 162 12.79 -10.61 12.14
CA VAL A 162 14.03 -10.65 12.92
C VAL A 162 13.74 -11.12 14.34
N GLU A 163 14.58 -12.01 14.87
CA GLU A 163 14.59 -12.42 16.27
C GLU A 163 16.01 -12.76 16.72
N PHE A 164 16.28 -12.76 18.03
CA PHE A 164 17.51 -13.35 18.54
C PHE A 164 17.51 -14.87 18.39
N VAL A 165 18.70 -15.43 18.14
CA VAL A 165 18.91 -16.88 18.32
C VAL A 165 19.07 -17.15 19.82
N ASP A 166 18.40 -18.19 20.34
CA ASP A 166 18.37 -18.53 21.77
C ASP A 166 19.77 -18.46 22.43
N GLY A 167 19.83 -17.80 23.59
CA GLY A 167 21.07 -17.67 24.38
C GLY A 167 22.09 -16.66 23.86
N THR A 168 21.77 -15.88 22.83
CA THR A 168 22.67 -14.83 22.29
C THR A 168 22.24 -13.39 22.58
N GLY A 169 20.99 -13.18 23.02
CA GLY A 169 20.41 -11.85 23.25
C GLY A 169 21.15 -11.03 24.31
N VAL A 170 21.24 -9.71 24.11
CA VAL A 170 21.65 -8.63 25.04
C VAL A 170 23.03 -8.69 25.73
N GLN A 171 23.54 -9.86 26.14
CA GLN A 171 24.83 -9.96 26.86
C GLN A 171 26.06 -10.01 25.93
N ARG A 172 25.86 -10.15 24.62
CA ARG A 172 26.93 -10.11 23.62
C ARG A 172 27.00 -8.74 22.98
N THR A 173 28.22 -8.27 22.71
CA THR A 173 28.47 -7.01 21.99
C THR A 173 27.96 -7.04 20.56
N ASP A 174 27.93 -8.21 19.92
CA ASP A 174 27.36 -8.44 18.59
C ASP A 174 26.61 -9.79 18.57
N PRO A 175 25.31 -9.80 18.90
CA PRO A 175 24.53 -11.03 19.01
C PRO A 175 24.24 -11.64 17.63
N ILE A 176 23.92 -12.93 17.61
CA ILE A 176 23.47 -13.62 16.39
C ILE A 176 21.96 -13.48 16.30
N ILE A 177 21.47 -13.04 15.14
CA ILE A 177 20.05 -12.90 14.88
C ILE A 177 19.64 -13.81 13.73
N ARG A 178 18.39 -14.25 13.78
CA ARG A 178 17.73 -14.99 12.71
C ARG A 178 16.87 -14.05 11.90
N VAL A 179 17.10 -13.97 10.61
CA VAL A 179 16.42 -13.06 9.70
C VAL A 179 15.75 -13.82 8.55
N LEU A 180 14.57 -13.35 8.14
CA LEU A 180 13.86 -13.80 6.95
C LEU A 180 13.34 -12.58 6.18
N HIS A 181 13.76 -12.43 4.93
CA HIS A 181 13.30 -11.36 4.05
C HIS A 181 11.99 -11.77 3.37
N ALA A 182 10.98 -10.90 3.35
CA ALA A 182 9.70 -11.17 2.68
C ALA A 182 9.78 -11.12 1.15
N LEU A 183 10.93 -10.74 0.59
CA LEU A 183 11.15 -10.78 -0.85
C LEU A 183 11.07 -12.22 -1.35
N ARG A 184 10.36 -12.44 -2.45
CA ARG A 184 10.11 -13.77 -3.02
C ARG A 184 11.42 -14.56 -3.20
N ASN A 185 11.37 -15.85 -2.87
CA ASN A 185 12.49 -16.80 -2.92
C ASN A 185 13.64 -16.52 -1.93
N SER A 186 13.44 -15.61 -0.97
CA SER A 186 14.40 -15.46 0.12
C SER A 186 14.35 -16.65 1.07
N THR A 187 15.51 -17.01 1.61
CA THR A 187 15.65 -18.04 2.65
C THR A 187 15.98 -17.39 3.97
N GLU A 188 15.66 -18.11 5.05
CA GLU A 188 16.14 -17.75 6.38
C GLU A 188 17.67 -17.77 6.45
N LYS A 189 18.23 -16.88 7.28
CA LYS A 189 19.66 -16.81 7.57
C LYS A 189 19.87 -16.49 9.05
N GLU A 190 20.90 -17.07 9.64
CA GLU A 190 21.47 -16.60 10.91
C GLU A 190 22.73 -15.79 10.58
N MET A 191 22.87 -14.61 11.19
CA MET A 191 23.99 -13.70 10.94
C MET A 191 24.28 -12.82 12.15
N LEU A 192 25.43 -12.16 12.15
CA LEU A 192 25.74 -11.17 13.18
C LEU A 192 24.79 -9.97 13.05
N PHE A 193 24.42 -9.40 14.20
CA PHE A 193 23.57 -8.22 14.23
C PHE A 193 24.20 -7.05 13.45
N SER A 194 25.51 -6.83 13.61
CA SER A 194 26.25 -5.82 12.85
C SER A 194 26.15 -6.00 11.33
N GLU A 195 26.20 -7.24 10.83
CA GLU A 195 26.06 -7.56 9.40
C GLU A 195 24.67 -7.25 8.88
N PHE A 196 23.63 -7.52 9.67
CA PHE A 196 22.26 -7.15 9.32
C PHE A 196 22.06 -5.63 9.30
N ILE A 197 22.61 -4.92 10.30
CA ILE A 197 22.55 -3.45 10.33
C ILE A 197 23.20 -2.84 9.08
N ASN A 198 24.33 -3.37 8.62
CA ASN A 198 24.97 -2.92 7.38
C ASN A 198 24.05 -3.13 6.15
N GLN A 199 23.28 -4.24 6.10
CA GLN A 199 22.30 -4.46 5.02
C GLN A 199 21.13 -3.47 5.07
N CYS A 200 20.80 -2.94 6.25
CA CYS A 200 19.75 -1.96 6.41
C CYS A 200 20.14 -0.53 6.04
N GLU A 201 21.45 -0.20 5.89
CA GLU A 201 21.93 1.17 5.63
C GLU A 201 21.24 1.81 4.42
N ALA A 202 21.06 1.06 3.33
CA ALA A 202 20.42 1.54 2.12
C ALA A 202 18.96 2.00 2.33
N TYR A 203 18.25 1.47 3.34
CA TYR A 203 16.88 1.86 3.65
C TYR A 203 16.76 3.22 4.33
N PHE A 204 17.88 3.79 4.81
CA PHE A 204 17.96 5.11 5.42
C PHE A 204 18.49 6.19 4.47
N ALA A 205 18.73 5.87 3.20
CA ALA A 205 19.17 6.85 2.22
C ALA A 205 18.07 7.91 1.94
N GLY A 206 18.45 9.18 1.80
CA GLY A 206 17.53 10.28 1.52
C GLY A 206 16.51 10.49 2.65
N THR A 207 15.22 10.39 2.34
CA THR A 207 14.12 10.45 3.33
C THR A 207 13.75 9.07 3.88
N GLY A 208 14.70 8.12 3.84
CA GLY A 208 14.53 6.75 4.27
C GLY A 208 14.40 6.62 5.78
N LEU A 209 13.57 5.69 6.21
CA LEU A 209 13.39 5.31 7.61
C LEU A 209 12.91 3.86 7.66
N MET A 210 12.91 3.27 8.85
CA MET A 210 12.32 1.96 9.08
C MET A 210 11.37 2.00 10.27
N ILE A 211 10.33 1.18 10.20
CA ILE A 211 9.52 0.85 11.38
C ILE A 211 9.73 -0.60 11.76
N ASP A 212 9.50 -0.95 13.01
CA ASP A 212 9.24 -2.34 13.40
C ASP A 212 7.87 -2.49 14.06
N GLN A 213 7.28 -3.67 13.91
CA GLN A 213 6.05 -4.08 14.56
C GLN A 213 6.19 -5.52 15.09
N SER A 214 5.37 -5.92 16.07
CA SER A 214 5.37 -7.33 16.51
C SER A 214 5.04 -8.26 15.35
N PHE A 215 5.73 -9.40 15.25
CA PHE A 215 5.37 -10.43 14.28
C PHE A 215 4.03 -11.05 14.66
N GLN A 216 3.07 -10.95 13.76
CA GLN A 216 1.79 -11.66 13.84
C GLN A 216 1.86 -12.85 12.89
N SER A 217 1.78 -14.06 13.44
CA SER A 217 1.63 -15.24 12.60
C SER A 217 0.27 -15.14 11.92
N PRO A 218 0.17 -15.26 10.58
CA PRO A 218 -1.12 -15.41 9.94
C PRO A 218 -1.82 -16.62 10.56
N LEU A 219 -2.92 -16.35 11.28
CA LEU A 219 -3.87 -17.38 11.70
C LEU A 219 -4.32 -18.17 10.46
N PRO A 220 -4.92 -19.37 10.60
CA PRO A 220 -5.47 -20.11 9.44
C PRO A 220 -6.35 -19.24 8.53
N ASP A 221 -6.96 -18.20 9.08
CA ASP A 221 -7.80 -17.23 8.37
C ASP A 221 -7.02 -16.21 7.52
N GLY A 222 -5.68 -16.15 7.60
CA GLY A 222 -4.85 -15.35 6.71
C GLY A 222 -4.99 -13.83 6.90
N MET A 223 -5.13 -13.11 5.79
CA MET A 223 -5.14 -11.65 5.70
C MET A 223 -6.36 -11.17 4.90
N VAL A 224 -7.01 -10.11 5.38
CA VAL A 224 -8.09 -9.42 4.69
C VAL A 224 -7.58 -8.09 4.15
N ARG A 225 -7.69 -7.90 2.85
CA ARG A 225 -7.50 -6.60 2.18
C ARG A 225 -8.85 -5.92 2.05
N CYS A 226 -9.00 -4.74 2.62
CA CYS A 226 -10.18 -3.90 2.48
C CYS A 226 -9.96 -2.89 1.35
N TYR A 227 -10.72 -3.00 0.26
CA TYR A 227 -10.65 -2.05 -0.86
C TYR A 227 -11.60 -0.88 -0.63
N MET A 228 -11.09 0.32 -0.83
CA MET A 228 -11.74 1.59 -0.51
C MET A 228 -11.86 2.48 -1.74
N THR A 229 -12.97 3.17 -1.89
CA THR A 229 -13.10 4.35 -2.76
C THR A 229 -13.43 5.55 -1.89
N HIS A 230 -12.57 6.56 -1.87
CA HIS A 230 -12.59 7.56 -0.81
C HIS A 230 -12.69 6.90 0.57
N ASN A 231 -13.76 7.15 1.32
CA ASN A 231 -14.03 6.60 2.65
C ASN A 231 -15.01 5.41 2.66
N GLU A 232 -15.41 4.88 1.50
CA GLU A 232 -16.37 3.79 1.41
C GLU A 232 -15.68 2.47 1.04
N VAL A 233 -16.10 1.38 1.68
CA VAL A 233 -15.64 0.02 1.36
C VAL A 233 -16.36 -0.47 0.11
N VAL A 234 -15.57 -0.92 -0.87
CA VAL A 234 -16.05 -1.38 -2.20
C VAL A 234 -15.75 -2.85 -2.48
N GLY A 235 -15.05 -3.51 -1.57
CA GLY A 235 -14.90 -4.96 -1.60
C GLY A 235 -13.73 -5.43 -0.77
N PHE A 236 -13.49 -6.73 -0.85
CA PHE A 236 -12.48 -7.39 -0.04
C PHE A 236 -11.62 -8.33 -0.87
N GLY A 237 -10.38 -8.49 -0.45
CA GLY A 237 -9.50 -9.58 -0.85
C GLY A 237 -9.20 -10.44 0.36
N HIS A 238 -9.20 -11.75 0.20
CA HIS A 238 -8.90 -12.69 1.28
C HIS A 238 -7.81 -13.66 0.81
N GLN A 239 -6.75 -13.80 1.61
CA GLN A 239 -5.57 -14.58 1.21
C GLN A 239 -4.81 -15.10 2.43
N TYR A 240 -4.37 -16.36 2.37
CA TYR A 240 -3.36 -16.87 3.31
C TYR A 240 -1.96 -16.39 2.89
N VAL A 241 -1.34 -15.54 3.70
CA VAL A 241 -0.02 -14.96 3.42
C VAL A 241 1.09 -15.82 3.99
N THR A 242 2.16 -16.02 3.21
CA THR A 242 3.27 -16.91 3.60
C THR A 242 4.63 -16.19 3.69
N ALA A 243 4.69 -14.90 3.37
CA ALA A 243 5.93 -14.16 3.10
C ALA A 243 6.91 -14.04 4.27
N LEU A 244 6.54 -14.39 5.50
CA LEU A 244 7.43 -14.42 6.67
C LEU A 244 7.22 -15.68 7.53
N LEU A 245 6.59 -16.70 6.95
CA LEU A 245 6.45 -18.00 7.58
C LEU A 245 7.71 -18.80 7.36
N ARG A 246 8.22 -19.36 8.47
CA ARG A 246 9.33 -20.30 8.42
C ARG A 246 8.77 -21.68 8.10
N PRO A 247 9.36 -22.41 7.14
CA PRO A 247 9.01 -23.81 6.96
C PRO A 247 9.32 -24.58 8.24
N GLN A 248 8.54 -25.61 8.52
CA GLN A 248 8.92 -26.58 9.55
C GLN A 248 10.18 -27.33 9.07
N SER A 249 11.02 -27.78 10.01
CA SER A 249 12.25 -28.51 9.68
C SER A 249 11.93 -29.70 8.77
N GLY A 250 12.48 -29.69 7.55
CA GLY A 250 12.28 -30.74 6.55
C GLY A 250 11.02 -30.59 5.68
N SER A 251 10.26 -29.50 5.81
CA SER A 251 9.14 -29.17 4.92
C SER A 251 9.53 -28.13 3.86
N GLU A 252 8.94 -28.24 2.68
CA GLU A 252 9.04 -27.20 1.65
C GLU A 252 8.36 -25.88 2.09
N PRO A 253 8.83 -24.71 1.63
CA PRO A 253 8.17 -23.44 1.89
C PRO A 253 6.73 -23.42 1.38
N LEU A 254 5.81 -22.89 2.20
CA LEU A 254 4.41 -22.74 1.82
C LEU A 254 4.27 -21.78 0.64
N GLN A 255 3.66 -22.27 -0.44
CA GLN A 255 3.37 -21.46 -1.60
C GLN A 255 2.23 -20.47 -1.29
N PRO A 256 2.36 -19.20 -1.70
CA PRO A 256 1.29 -18.23 -1.50
C PRO A 256 0.07 -18.65 -2.31
N GLN A 257 -1.10 -18.66 -1.65
CA GLN A 257 -2.37 -18.91 -2.32
C GLN A 257 -2.82 -17.67 -3.09
N PRO A 258 -3.57 -17.81 -4.20
CA PRO A 258 -4.14 -16.66 -4.87
C PRO A 258 -5.12 -15.94 -3.96
N ARG A 259 -5.20 -14.61 -4.09
CA ARG A 259 -6.20 -13.80 -3.40
C ARG A 259 -7.59 -14.07 -3.98
N ILE A 260 -8.55 -14.33 -3.10
CA ILE A 260 -9.96 -14.45 -3.47
C ILE A 260 -10.62 -13.09 -3.28
N TYR A 261 -11.31 -12.61 -4.31
CA TYR A 261 -11.98 -11.30 -4.29
C TYR A 261 -13.45 -11.47 -3.95
N HIS A 262 -13.97 -10.56 -3.12
CA HIS A 262 -15.33 -10.58 -2.64
C HIS A 262 -15.97 -9.18 -2.74
N PRO A 263 -17.29 -9.10 -2.95
CA PRO A 263 -18.00 -7.84 -2.89
C PRO A 263 -18.02 -7.26 -1.47
N GLU A 264 -18.30 -5.97 -1.37
CA GLU A 264 -18.47 -5.25 -0.12
C GLU A 264 -19.62 -5.78 0.75
N SER A 265 -20.51 -6.58 0.16
CA SER A 265 -21.64 -7.23 0.83
C SER A 265 -21.29 -8.58 1.46
N LYS A 266 -20.03 -9.02 1.40
CA LYS A 266 -19.59 -10.29 1.99
C LYS A 266 -19.97 -10.35 3.49
N PRO A 267 -20.82 -11.30 3.93
CA PRO A 267 -21.34 -11.33 5.29
C PRO A 267 -20.26 -11.35 6.37
N GLU A 268 -19.20 -12.12 6.16
CA GLU A 268 -18.10 -12.33 7.12
C GLU A 268 -17.30 -11.06 7.40
N PHE A 269 -17.35 -10.08 6.50
CA PHE A 269 -16.56 -8.84 6.60
C PHE A 269 -17.41 -7.60 6.89
N GLN A 270 -18.70 -7.75 7.23
CA GLN A 270 -19.56 -6.61 7.53
C GLN A 270 -19.14 -5.87 8.81
N SER A 271 -18.68 -6.58 9.84
CA SER A 271 -18.18 -5.92 11.05
C SER A 271 -16.92 -5.09 10.77
N LEU A 272 -16.00 -5.62 9.95
CA LEU A 272 -14.81 -4.89 9.50
C LEU A 272 -15.19 -3.67 8.65
N LYS A 273 -16.17 -3.83 7.73
CA LYS A 273 -16.70 -2.72 6.93
C LYS A 273 -17.21 -1.58 7.81
N THR A 274 -18.07 -1.90 8.77
CA THR A 274 -18.65 -0.89 9.67
C THR A 274 -17.54 -0.17 10.43
N LYS A 275 -16.59 -0.91 11.03
CA LYS A 275 -15.44 -0.30 11.73
C LYS A 275 -14.61 0.62 10.83
N MET A 276 -14.30 0.18 9.62
CA MET A 276 -13.62 1.01 8.62
C MET A 276 -14.39 2.31 8.37
N GLU A 277 -15.66 2.23 7.97
CA GLU A 277 -16.43 3.39 7.50
C GLU A 277 -16.83 4.36 8.62
N SER A 278 -17.22 3.86 9.80
CA SER A 278 -17.79 4.69 10.88
C SER A 278 -16.78 5.14 11.94
N GLU A 279 -15.66 4.44 12.09
CA GLU A 279 -14.72 4.70 13.20
C GLU A 279 -13.31 4.97 12.68
N TRP A 280 -12.71 4.00 11.99
CA TRP A 280 -11.29 4.05 11.70
C TRP A 280 -10.93 5.04 10.59
N ILE A 281 -11.70 5.14 9.51
CA ILE A 281 -11.43 6.14 8.47
C ILE A 281 -11.62 7.57 8.98
N PRO A 282 -12.72 7.94 9.68
CA PRO A 282 -12.84 9.27 10.28
C PRO A 282 -11.65 9.62 11.21
N GLN A 283 -11.22 8.68 12.06
CA GLN A 283 -10.09 8.89 12.95
C GLN A 283 -8.75 9.04 12.18
N LEU A 284 -8.52 8.20 11.17
CA LEU A 284 -7.34 8.28 10.30
C LEU A 284 -7.24 9.64 9.61
N LEU A 285 -8.35 10.12 9.04
CA LEU A 285 -8.43 11.42 8.37
C LEU A 285 -8.08 12.57 9.31
N GLN A 286 -8.62 12.55 10.53
CA GLN A 286 -8.31 13.55 11.54
C GLN A 286 -6.82 13.53 11.93
N LEU A 287 -6.28 12.33 12.16
CA LEU A 287 -4.90 12.15 12.61
C LEU A 287 -3.89 12.59 11.55
N LEU A 288 -4.16 12.27 10.28
CA LEU A 288 -3.28 12.58 9.16
C LEU A 288 -3.56 13.95 8.52
N ASP A 289 -4.57 14.67 9.00
CA ASP A 289 -5.03 15.94 8.42
C ASP A 289 -5.33 15.78 6.91
N ILE A 290 -6.21 14.83 6.59
CA ILE A 290 -6.64 14.53 5.22
C ILE A 290 -8.14 14.84 5.12
N GLU A 291 -8.54 15.54 4.07
CA GLU A 291 -9.95 15.72 3.74
C GLU A 291 -10.49 14.48 3.02
N THR A 292 -11.75 14.11 3.26
CA THR A 292 -12.37 12.93 2.61
C THR A 292 -12.25 12.96 1.09
N LYS A 293 -12.45 14.12 0.46
CA LYS A 293 -12.34 14.28 -1.01
C LYS A 293 -10.92 14.09 -1.54
N SER A 294 -9.90 14.18 -0.68
CA SER A 294 -8.50 13.94 -1.02
C SER A 294 -8.13 12.46 -0.95
N LEU A 295 -8.94 11.61 -0.31
CA LEU A 295 -8.71 10.17 -0.33
C LEU A 295 -8.73 9.63 -1.77
N PRO A 296 -7.94 8.59 -2.08
CA PRO A 296 -7.87 8.09 -3.44
C PRO A 296 -9.19 7.50 -3.95
N ILE A 297 -9.37 7.53 -5.26
CA ILE A 297 -10.50 6.85 -5.94
C ILE A 297 -10.48 5.33 -5.72
N ILE A 298 -9.28 4.77 -5.58
CA ILE A 298 -9.08 3.37 -5.18
C ILE A 298 -7.82 3.29 -4.32
N TRP A 299 -7.95 2.68 -3.16
CA TRP A 299 -6.86 2.33 -2.27
C TRP A 299 -7.23 1.11 -1.44
N ASP A 300 -6.28 0.51 -0.73
CA ASP A 300 -6.57 -0.63 0.14
C ASP A 300 -5.80 -0.59 1.46
N ALA A 301 -6.36 -1.28 2.46
CA ALA A 301 -5.73 -1.53 3.74
C ALA A 301 -5.67 -3.05 4.00
N ASP A 302 -4.48 -3.55 4.32
CA ASP A 302 -4.25 -4.97 4.62
C ASP A 302 -4.27 -5.23 6.12
N PHE A 303 -5.06 -6.20 6.54
CA PHE A 303 -5.22 -6.58 7.94
C PHE A 303 -4.90 -8.05 8.16
N LEU A 304 -4.05 -8.32 9.15
CA LEU A 304 -4.00 -9.64 9.79
C LEU A 304 -5.01 -9.69 10.91
N TYR A 305 -5.50 -10.89 11.24
CA TYR A 305 -6.32 -11.10 12.42
C TYR A 305 -5.46 -10.98 13.69
N GLY A 306 -5.96 -10.20 14.65
CA GLY A 306 -5.40 -10.12 15.99
C GLY A 306 -6.05 -11.12 16.96
N PRO A 307 -5.69 -11.06 18.25
CA PRO A 307 -6.35 -11.85 19.29
C PRO A 307 -7.84 -11.53 19.35
N LYS A 308 -8.70 -12.55 19.34
CA LYS A 308 -10.14 -12.34 19.51
C LYS A 308 -10.44 -11.63 20.83
N THR A 309 -11.49 -10.81 20.83
CA THR A 309 -12.01 -10.19 22.06
C THR A 309 -12.51 -11.25 23.03
N SER A 310 -12.78 -10.87 24.28
CA SER A 310 -13.40 -11.77 25.26
C SER A 310 -14.78 -12.29 24.85
N SER A 311 -15.48 -11.58 23.96
CA SER A 311 -16.75 -12.01 23.33
C SER A 311 -16.55 -12.91 22.11
N GLY A 312 -15.30 -13.18 21.69
CA GLY A 312 -14.97 -14.02 20.55
C GLY A 312 -14.96 -13.30 19.19
N GLU A 313 -15.08 -11.97 19.19
CA GLU A 313 -15.08 -11.16 17.97
C GLU A 313 -13.67 -10.99 17.42
N ASP A 314 -13.56 -10.89 16.09
CA ASP A 314 -12.30 -10.67 15.42
C ASP A 314 -11.76 -9.26 15.69
N THR A 315 -10.47 -9.19 16.02
CA THR A 315 -9.70 -7.95 16.00
C THR A 315 -8.76 -7.98 14.80
N TYR A 316 -8.22 -6.82 14.43
CA TYR A 316 -7.43 -6.67 13.23
C TYR A 316 -6.17 -5.87 13.53
N VAL A 317 -5.07 -6.22 12.87
CA VAL A 317 -3.79 -5.51 12.94
C VAL A 317 -3.44 -5.02 11.56
N LEU A 318 -3.30 -3.69 11.42
CA LEU A 318 -2.95 -3.07 10.15
C LEU A 318 -1.52 -3.45 9.74
N CYS A 319 -1.37 -3.93 8.51
CA CYS A 319 -0.10 -4.37 7.95
C CYS A 319 0.49 -3.39 6.94
N GLU A 320 -0.36 -2.80 6.11
CA GLU A 320 -0.01 -1.73 5.17
C GLU A 320 -1.26 -1.05 4.62
N MET A 321 -1.08 0.15 4.09
CA MET A 321 -2.05 0.80 3.21
C MET A 321 -1.41 0.97 1.84
N ASN A 322 -2.11 0.54 0.79
CA ASN A 322 -1.70 0.74 -0.60
C ASN A 322 -2.54 1.85 -1.22
N VAL A 323 -1.89 2.95 -1.52
CA VAL A 323 -2.53 4.21 -1.96
C VAL A 323 -2.25 4.45 -3.44
N SER A 324 -1.22 3.82 -3.98
CA SER A 324 -0.77 3.96 -5.36
C SER A 324 -0.94 2.66 -6.13
N SER A 325 -1.51 2.73 -7.33
CA SER A 325 -1.57 1.59 -8.26
C SER A 325 -2.25 0.32 -7.72
N VAL A 326 -3.33 0.49 -6.95
CA VAL A 326 -4.13 -0.64 -6.45
C VAL A 326 -4.81 -1.39 -7.59
N HIS A 327 -4.28 -2.58 -7.90
CA HIS A 327 -4.82 -3.53 -8.86
C HIS A 327 -4.15 -4.91 -8.62
N PRO A 328 -4.88 -6.04 -8.73
CA PRO A 328 -6.32 -6.14 -9.02
C PRO A 328 -7.18 -5.72 -7.83
N PHE A 329 -8.45 -5.44 -8.09
CA PHE A 329 -9.50 -5.20 -7.09
C PHE A 329 -10.77 -5.99 -7.50
N PRO A 330 -11.75 -6.20 -6.61
CA PRO A 330 -12.98 -6.92 -6.94
C PRO A 330 -13.73 -6.25 -8.09
N ASP A 331 -14.20 -7.02 -9.08
CA ASP A 331 -14.99 -6.47 -10.20
C ASP A 331 -16.23 -5.68 -9.70
N SER A 332 -16.80 -6.08 -8.56
CA SER A 332 -17.93 -5.40 -7.90
C SER A 332 -17.62 -3.96 -7.45
N ALA A 333 -16.35 -3.61 -7.26
CA ALA A 333 -15.94 -2.26 -6.87
C ALA A 333 -16.05 -1.25 -8.02
N LEU A 334 -16.04 -1.75 -9.27
CA LEU A 334 -15.90 -0.94 -10.47
C LEU A 334 -16.98 0.15 -10.63
N PRO A 335 -18.30 -0.13 -10.45
CA PRO A 335 -19.32 0.89 -10.63
C PRO A 335 -19.20 2.03 -9.62
N LYS A 336 -18.87 1.73 -8.36
CA LYS A 336 -18.69 2.75 -7.30
C LYS A 336 -17.44 3.58 -7.53
N LEU A 337 -16.33 2.93 -7.90
CA LEU A 337 -15.08 3.59 -8.26
C LEU A 337 -15.30 4.63 -9.36
N VAL A 338 -15.95 4.22 -10.47
CA VAL A 338 -16.22 5.11 -11.60
C VAL A 338 -17.19 6.22 -11.23
N LYS A 339 -18.29 5.90 -10.52
CA LYS A 339 -19.25 6.89 -10.04
C LYS A 339 -18.57 7.99 -9.20
N ASN A 340 -17.66 7.63 -8.32
CA ASN A 340 -16.93 8.58 -7.49
C ASN A 340 -15.93 9.42 -8.30
N ALA A 341 -15.22 8.81 -9.25
CA ALA A 341 -14.37 9.55 -10.17
C ALA A 341 -15.16 10.58 -11.00
N VAL A 342 -16.35 10.20 -11.49
CA VAL A 342 -17.27 11.08 -12.22
C VAL A 342 -17.69 12.25 -11.34
N ALA A 343 -18.07 12.00 -10.08
CA ALA A 343 -18.47 13.05 -9.14
C ALA A 343 -17.35 14.09 -8.92
N MET A 344 -16.09 13.66 -8.85
CA MET A 344 -14.95 14.56 -8.64
C MET A 344 -14.74 15.53 -9.82
N ILE A 345 -14.91 15.05 -11.06
CA ILE A 345 -14.68 15.89 -12.26
C ILE A 345 -15.92 16.69 -12.68
N THR A 346 -17.12 16.31 -12.24
CA THR A 346 -18.37 17.02 -12.56
C THR A 346 -18.74 18.08 -11.51
N ASN A 347 -18.40 17.85 -10.24
CA ASN A 347 -18.64 18.85 -9.19
C ASN A 347 -17.62 20.00 -9.21
N SER A 348 -16.43 19.79 -9.78
CA SER A 348 -15.41 20.82 -9.94
C SER A 348 -15.72 21.86 -11.03
N GLN A 349 -16.80 21.65 -11.81
CA GLN A 349 -17.29 22.58 -12.85
C GLN A 349 -18.41 23.51 -12.36
N LYS A 350 -18.75 23.49 -11.06
CA LYS A 350 -19.67 24.43 -10.40
C LYS A 350 -18.91 25.27 -9.40
#